data_AF-A0A2V3INA1-F1
#
_entry.id   AF-A0A2V3INA1-F1
#
_cell.length_a   1.000
_cell.length_b   1.000
_cell.length_c   1.000
_cell.angle_alpha   90.00
_cell.angle_beta   90.00
_cell.angle_gamma   90.00
#
_symmetry.space_group_name_H-M   'P 1'
#
loop_
_entity.id
_entity.type
_entity.pdbx_description
1 polymer ?
#
loop_
_entity_poly.entity_id
_entity_poly.type
_entity_poly.pdbx_seq_one_letter_code
_entity_poly.pdbx_strand_id
1 'polypeptide(L)'
;MQFESAQQAVSTAIRSIFDRWTALKLVIEHQMGGNPDPAIELMNIAVAMATNPSERHDEDDFIDLFYEAFNRMQADIEDGSPEEIAALVVRIRDAAARGDYTPASEASLKEQPSSQAFHRSVSGGEAVVHECEREKTPCRPPQPRQESIADDDGFTEVKSGGRHR
;
A
#
# COMPACT_ATOMS: atom_id res chain seq x y z
N MET A 1 15.23 -9.48 34.86
CA MET A 1 14.23 -8.41 34.64
C MET A 1 14.28 -7.77 33.25
N GLN A 2 15.38 -7.83 32.47
CA GLN A 2 15.42 -7.17 31.14
C GLN A 2 14.63 -7.91 30.04
N PHE A 3 14.48 -9.24 30.14
CA PHE A 3 13.80 -10.06 29.12
C PHE A 3 12.30 -9.79 28.99
N GLU A 4 11.59 -9.57 30.10
CA GLU A 4 10.15 -9.27 30.08
C GLU A 4 9.86 -7.91 29.43
N SER A 5 10.71 -6.91 29.68
CA SER A 5 10.58 -5.59 29.05
C SER A 5 10.85 -5.65 27.55
N ALA A 6 11.81 -6.47 27.11
CA ALA A 6 12.12 -6.65 25.69
C ALA A 6 10.99 -7.35 24.94
N GLN A 7 10.43 -8.43 25.50
CA GLN A 7 9.28 -9.13 24.90
C GLN A 7 8.04 -8.22 24.82
N GLN A 8 7.81 -7.39 25.84
CA GLN A 8 6.71 -6.42 25.83
C GLN A 8 6.93 -5.32 24.78
N ALA A 9 8.16 -4.84 24.60
CA ALA A 9 8.48 -3.86 23.57
C ALA A 9 8.30 -4.44 22.15
N VAL A 10 8.79 -5.66 21.91
CA VAL A 10 8.65 -6.36 20.61
C VAL A 10 7.17 -6.62 20.29
N SER A 11 6.40 -7.18 21.23
CA SER A 11 4.97 -7.43 21.03
C SER A 11 4.18 -6.15 20.76
N THR A 12 4.49 -5.05 21.46
CA THR A 12 3.85 -3.75 21.22
C THR A 12 4.18 -3.20 19.83
N ALA A 13 5.44 -3.28 19.42
CA ALA A 13 5.89 -2.82 18.11
C ALA A 13 5.26 -3.63 16.97
N ILE A 14 5.24 -4.95 17.07
CA ILE A 14 4.61 -5.83 16.08
C ILE A 14 3.11 -5.52 15.98
N ARG A 15 2.40 -5.41 17.10
CA ARG A 15 0.97 -5.02 17.07
C ARG A 15 0.76 -3.68 16.39
N SER A 16 1.62 -2.70 16.63
CA SER A 16 1.55 -1.39 15.96
C SER A 16 1.82 -1.47 14.46
N ILE A 17 2.64 -2.41 13.99
CA ILE A 17 2.90 -2.64 12.56
C ILE A 17 1.67 -3.26 11.91
N PHE A 18 1.11 -4.30 12.52
CA PHE A 18 -0.08 -4.99 12.03
C PHE A 18 -1.31 -4.08 11.98
N ASP A 19 -1.51 -3.22 12.99
CA ASP A 19 -2.58 -2.21 13.01
C ASP A 19 -2.50 -1.21 11.84
N ARG A 20 -1.28 -0.98 11.33
CA ARG A 20 -1.04 -0.07 10.20
C ARG A 20 -0.91 -0.79 8.87
N TRP A 21 -0.87 -2.11 8.86
CA TRP A 21 -0.71 -2.86 7.63
C TRP A 21 -1.98 -2.76 6.80
N THR A 22 -1.96 -1.88 5.81
CA THR A 22 -3.14 -1.57 4.97
C THR A 22 -3.77 -2.82 4.38
N ALA A 23 -2.98 -3.79 3.92
CA ALA A 23 -3.52 -5.00 3.34
C ALA A 23 -4.32 -5.84 4.35
N LEU A 24 -3.84 -5.97 5.60
CA LEU A 24 -4.58 -6.62 6.68
C LEU A 24 -5.86 -5.87 7.04
N LYS A 25 -5.82 -4.53 7.05
CA LYS A 25 -7.01 -3.69 7.29
C LYS A 25 -8.06 -3.89 6.21
N LEU A 26 -7.66 -3.90 4.94
CA LEU A 26 -8.58 -4.14 3.82
C LEU A 26 -9.26 -5.51 3.93
N VAL A 27 -8.52 -6.54 4.32
CA VAL A 27 -9.11 -7.87 4.56
C VAL A 27 -10.17 -7.85 5.65
N ILE A 28 -9.90 -7.17 6.77
CA ILE A 28 -10.85 -7.02 7.88
C ILE A 28 -12.07 -6.17 7.46
N GLU A 29 -11.84 -5.03 6.81
CA GLU A 29 -12.88 -4.06 6.42
C GLU A 29 -13.83 -4.63 5.38
N HIS A 30 -13.30 -5.35 4.38
CA HIS A 30 -14.10 -5.96 3.33
C HIS A 30 -14.70 -7.32 3.72
N GLN A 31 -14.44 -7.79 4.95
CA GLN A 31 -14.80 -9.14 5.41
C GLN A 31 -14.40 -10.20 4.38
N MET A 32 -13.21 -10.06 3.78
CA MET A 32 -12.68 -11.11 2.92
C MET A 32 -12.46 -12.33 3.83
N GLY A 33 -13.33 -13.35 3.69
CA GLY A 33 -13.39 -14.51 4.60
C GLY A 33 -14.52 -14.51 5.64
N GLY A 34 -15.34 -13.45 5.75
CA GLY A 34 -16.57 -13.41 6.57
C GLY A 34 -16.37 -13.44 8.09
N ASN A 35 -15.13 -13.55 8.57
CA ASN A 35 -14.80 -13.57 10.00
C ASN A 35 -13.45 -12.87 10.23
N PRO A 36 -13.35 -11.87 11.13
CA PRO A 36 -12.08 -11.21 11.46
C PRO A 36 -11.12 -12.07 12.30
N ASP A 37 -11.56 -13.22 12.79
CA ASP A 37 -10.79 -14.14 13.63
C ASP A 37 -9.41 -14.53 13.04
N PRO A 38 -9.25 -14.84 11.74
CA PRO A 38 -7.96 -15.22 11.16
C PRO A 38 -6.92 -14.09 11.17
N ALA A 39 -7.35 -12.83 11.04
CA ALA A 39 -6.44 -11.68 11.11
C ALA A 39 -5.91 -11.46 12.54
N ILE A 40 -6.76 -11.68 13.54
CA ILE A 40 -6.38 -11.64 14.96
C ILE A 40 -5.49 -12.84 15.30
N GLU A 41 -5.82 -14.03 14.79
CA GLU A 41 -5.03 -15.26 14.92
C GLU A 41 -3.62 -15.05 14.36
N LEU A 42 -3.51 -14.50 13.14
CA LEU A 42 -2.24 -14.16 12.51
C LEU A 42 -1.37 -13.25 13.38
N MET A 43 -1.94 -12.16 13.89
CA MET A 43 -1.21 -11.23 14.74
C MET A 43 -0.70 -11.91 16.02
N ASN A 44 -1.52 -12.77 16.63
CA ASN A 44 -1.13 -13.51 17.83
C ASN A 44 -0.02 -14.53 17.55
N ILE A 45 -0.10 -15.25 16.42
CA ILE A 45 0.93 -16.20 16.01
C ILE A 45 2.25 -15.47 15.71
N ALA A 46 2.21 -14.37 14.96
CA ALA A 46 3.40 -13.59 14.63
C ALA A 46 4.10 -13.04 15.89
N VAL A 47 3.33 -12.54 16.85
CA VAL A 47 3.88 -12.08 18.15
C VAL A 47 4.47 -13.26 18.93
N ALA A 48 3.79 -14.41 18.98
CA ALA A 48 4.29 -15.60 19.65
C ALA A 48 5.60 -16.08 19.03
N MET A 49 5.67 -16.19 17.70
CA MET A 49 6.88 -16.57 16.96
C MET A 49 8.03 -15.58 17.19
N ALA A 50 7.76 -14.27 17.18
CA ALA A 50 8.79 -13.27 17.38
C ALA A 50 9.30 -13.18 18.83
N THR A 51 8.50 -13.60 19.82
CA THR A 51 8.86 -13.54 21.24
C THR A 51 9.28 -14.88 21.83
N ASN A 52 9.16 -15.98 21.07
CA ASN A 52 9.53 -17.32 21.51
C ASN A 52 11.05 -17.42 21.73
N PRO A 53 11.53 -17.68 22.96
CA PRO A 53 12.96 -17.83 23.22
C PRO A 53 13.52 -19.17 22.75
N SER A 54 12.67 -20.16 22.46
CA SER A 54 13.07 -21.53 22.17
C SER A 54 13.37 -21.77 20.69
N GLU A 55 12.72 -21.01 19.81
CA GLU A 55 12.78 -21.17 18.37
C GLU A 55 12.95 -19.80 17.71
N ARG A 56 13.96 -19.68 16.85
CA ARG A 56 14.25 -18.44 16.15
C ARG A 56 13.81 -18.61 14.70
N HIS A 57 12.71 -17.94 14.37
CA HIS A 57 12.18 -17.91 13.01
C HIS A 57 12.92 -16.89 12.14
N ASP A 58 13.30 -17.27 10.94
CA ASP A 58 13.91 -16.36 9.98
C ASP A 58 12.84 -15.59 9.20
N GLU A 59 13.25 -14.72 8.28
CA GLU A 59 12.33 -13.88 7.49
C GLU A 59 11.35 -14.74 6.69
N ASP A 60 11.83 -15.81 6.07
CA ASP A 60 11.03 -16.74 5.25
C ASP A 60 9.89 -17.38 6.06
N ASP A 61 10.12 -17.76 7.32
CA ASP A 61 9.07 -18.35 8.19
C ASP A 61 7.90 -17.38 8.41
N PHE A 62 8.19 -16.08 8.53
CA PHE A 62 7.16 -15.05 8.67
C PHE A 62 6.45 -14.79 7.35
N ILE A 63 7.18 -14.79 6.22
CA ILE A 63 6.61 -14.64 4.88
C ILE A 63 5.60 -15.77 4.61
N ASP A 64 6.01 -17.02 4.83
CA ASP A 64 5.16 -18.19 4.65
C ASP A 64 3.90 -18.12 5.53
N LEU A 65 4.05 -17.75 6.81
CA LEU A 65 2.93 -17.52 7.72
C LEU A 65 1.95 -16.46 7.18
N PHE A 66 2.46 -15.35 6.67
CA PHE A 66 1.63 -14.25 6.18
C PHE A 66 0.85 -14.68 4.93
N TYR A 67 1.52 -15.28 3.94
CA TYR A 67 0.84 -15.76 2.74
C TYR A 67 -0.18 -16.86 3.04
N GLU A 68 0.13 -17.79 3.95
CA GLU A 68 -0.83 -18.82 4.38
C GLU A 68 -2.07 -18.18 5.02
N ALA A 69 -1.88 -17.18 5.89
CA ALA A 69 -2.98 -16.47 6.53
C ALA A 69 -3.83 -15.69 5.52
N PHE A 70 -3.21 -14.95 4.58
CA PHE A 70 -3.95 -14.23 3.53
C PHE A 70 -4.72 -15.18 2.61
N ASN A 71 -4.13 -16.32 2.24
CA ASN A 71 -4.82 -17.37 1.49
C ASN A 71 -6.02 -17.94 2.26
N ARG A 72 -5.89 -18.16 3.58
CA ARG A 72 -7.01 -18.59 4.44
C ARG A 72 -8.12 -17.54 4.53
N MET A 73 -7.76 -16.26 4.46
CA MET A 73 -8.70 -15.13 4.37
C MET A 73 -9.26 -14.91 2.95
N GLN A 74 -8.88 -15.75 1.97
CA GLN A 74 -9.25 -15.60 0.56
C GLN A 74 -8.87 -14.23 0.00
N ALA A 75 -7.74 -13.71 0.46
CA ALA A 75 -7.20 -12.41 0.07
C ALA A 75 -5.89 -12.63 -0.68
N ASP A 76 -5.83 -12.09 -1.90
CA ASP A 76 -4.62 -12.08 -2.71
C ASP A 76 -3.82 -10.82 -2.39
N ILE A 77 -2.54 -11.01 -2.06
CA ILE A 77 -1.59 -9.94 -1.81
C ILE A 77 -0.43 -10.09 -2.80
N GLU A 78 -0.27 -9.07 -3.63
CA GLU A 78 0.76 -9.00 -4.67
C GLU A 78 1.58 -7.70 -4.56
N ASP A 79 1.46 -6.96 -3.46
CA ASP A 79 2.14 -5.68 -3.26
C ASP A 79 3.54 -5.81 -2.64
N GLY A 80 3.97 -7.03 -2.29
CA GLY A 80 5.26 -7.29 -1.64
C GLY A 80 5.31 -6.84 -0.17
N SER A 81 4.17 -6.44 0.40
CA SER A 81 4.11 -6.01 1.80
C SER A 81 4.40 -7.13 2.81
N PRO A 82 4.05 -8.43 2.60
CA PRO A 82 4.41 -9.50 3.54
C PRO A 82 5.91 -9.58 3.79
N GLU A 83 6.73 -9.46 2.76
CA GLU A 83 8.19 -9.50 2.82
C GLU A 83 8.74 -8.28 3.58
N GLU A 84 8.22 -7.09 3.30
CA GLU A 84 8.60 -5.87 4.03
C GLU A 84 8.26 -5.96 5.52
N ILE A 85 7.06 -6.47 5.85
CA ILE A 85 6.62 -6.66 7.23
C ILE A 85 7.47 -7.73 7.92
N ALA A 86 7.77 -8.85 7.26
CA ALA A 86 8.59 -9.93 7.80
C ALA A 86 10.00 -9.44 8.16
N ALA A 87 10.64 -8.72 7.22
CA ALA A 87 11.95 -8.11 7.43
C ALA A 87 11.93 -7.15 8.63
N LEU A 88 10.85 -6.38 8.78
CA LEU A 88 10.69 -5.43 9.88
C LEU A 88 10.53 -6.14 11.24
N VAL A 89 9.74 -7.22 11.30
CA VAL A 89 9.55 -8.04 12.51
C VAL A 89 10.88 -8.65 12.97
N VAL A 90 11.63 -9.26 12.04
CA VAL A 90 12.94 -9.85 12.33
C VAL A 90 13.92 -8.79 12.82
N ARG A 91 13.96 -7.61 12.17
CA ARG A 91 14.81 -6.49 12.58
C ARG A 91 14.49 -6.00 13.98
N ILE A 92 13.21 -5.87 14.34
CA ILE A 92 12.79 -5.42 15.68
C ILE A 92 13.17 -6.44 16.74
N ARG A 93 12.94 -7.72 16.49
CA ARG A 93 13.35 -8.80 17.39
C ARG A 93 14.86 -8.78 17.61
N ASP A 94 15.65 -8.73 16.54
CA ASP A 94 17.11 -8.78 16.62
C ASP A 94 17.70 -7.54 17.31
N ALA A 95 17.10 -6.38 17.11
CA ALA A 95 17.49 -5.15 17.81
C ALA A 95 17.11 -5.20 19.29
N ALA A 96 15.91 -5.71 19.63
CA ALA A 96 15.50 -5.91 21.02
C ALA A 96 16.41 -6.92 21.75
N ALA A 97 16.90 -7.96 21.06
CA ALA A 97 17.88 -8.89 21.60
C ALA A 97 19.24 -8.23 21.91
N ARG A 98 19.57 -7.12 21.22
CA ARG A 98 20.77 -6.31 21.45
C ARG A 98 20.57 -5.20 22.49
N GLY A 99 19.33 -4.97 22.93
CA GLY A 99 18.95 -3.86 23.80
C GLY A 99 18.71 -2.53 23.07
N ASP A 100 18.64 -2.56 21.75
CA ASP A 100 18.39 -1.41 20.89
C ASP A 100 16.91 -1.35 20.51
N TYR A 101 16.16 -0.41 21.11
CA TYR A 101 14.71 -0.23 20.85
C TYR A 101 14.41 0.86 19.81
N THR A 102 15.43 1.44 19.20
CA THR A 102 15.32 2.43 18.12
C THR A 102 14.44 1.97 16.94
N PRO A 103 14.59 0.75 16.38
CA PRO A 103 13.74 0.32 15.27
C PRO A 103 12.29 0.07 15.68
N ALA A 104 12.02 -0.31 16.93
CA ALA A 104 10.66 -0.43 17.44
C ALA A 104 9.96 0.94 17.51
N SER A 105 10.66 1.96 18.00
CA SER A 105 10.18 3.35 18.00
C SER A 105 10.04 3.91 16.58
N GLU A 106 11.01 3.66 15.69
CA GLU A 106 10.94 4.11 14.29
C GLU A 106 9.85 3.42 13.50
N ALA A 107 9.59 2.13 13.70
CA ALA A 107 8.46 1.44 13.08
C ALA A 107 7.10 2.01 13.57
N SER A 108 7.04 2.49 14.81
CA SER A 108 5.91 3.26 15.30
C SER A 108 5.86 4.71 14.78
N LEU A 109 6.91 5.24 14.15
CA LEU A 109 6.98 6.64 13.68
C LEU A 109 6.98 6.79 12.14
N LYS A 110 7.53 5.84 11.40
CA LYS A 110 7.52 5.84 9.93
C LYS A 110 6.15 5.35 9.47
N GLU A 111 5.41 6.25 8.83
CA GLU A 111 4.31 5.87 7.97
C GLU A 111 4.83 4.88 6.92
N GLN A 112 4.01 3.89 6.55
CA GLN A 112 4.39 2.85 5.59
C GLN A 112 5.06 3.49 4.35
N PRO A 113 6.08 2.86 3.73
CA PRO A 113 6.41 3.16 2.35
C PRO A 113 5.21 2.73 1.49
N SER A 114 4.21 3.61 1.43
CA SER A 114 3.04 3.46 0.58
C SER A 114 3.51 3.73 -0.85
N SER A 115 4.11 2.72 -1.47
CA SER A 115 4.40 2.78 -2.89
C SER A 115 3.15 2.37 -3.66
N GLN A 116 2.32 3.41 -3.86
CA GLN A 116 1.51 3.66 -5.06
C GLN A 116 0.03 3.21 -5.08
N ALA A 117 -0.81 4.24 -5.30
CA ALA A 117 -2.13 4.23 -5.93
C ALA A 117 -3.39 3.97 -5.09
N PHE A 118 -3.77 4.97 -4.28
CA PHE A 118 -5.17 5.43 -4.31
C PHE A 118 -5.20 6.96 -4.41
N HIS A 119 -5.39 7.46 -5.63
CA HIS A 119 -5.77 8.86 -5.87
C HIS A 119 -7.12 9.12 -5.20
N ARG A 120 -7.11 9.59 -3.96
CA ARG A 120 -8.26 10.26 -3.35
C ARG A 120 -8.31 11.70 -3.86
N SER A 121 -8.78 11.88 -5.08
CA SER A 121 -9.23 13.19 -5.57
C SER A 121 -10.73 13.30 -5.36
N VAL A 122 -11.13 13.66 -4.15
CA VAL A 122 -12.44 14.31 -3.91
C VAL A 122 -12.19 15.77 -3.57
N SER A 123 -11.95 16.57 -4.61
CA SER A 123 -11.98 18.03 -4.49
C SER A 123 -13.41 18.50 -4.77
N GLY A 124 -14.22 18.56 -3.72
CA GLY A 124 -15.31 19.52 -3.65
C GLY A 124 -14.74 20.84 -3.15
N GLY A 125 -14.88 21.92 -3.92
CA GLY A 125 -14.49 23.25 -3.48
C GLY A 125 -14.02 24.16 -4.60
N GLU A 126 -15.00 24.72 -5.30
CA GLU A 126 -14.96 25.97 -6.06
C GLU A 126 -13.95 27.00 -5.52
N ALA A 127 -12.91 27.35 -6.30
CA ALA A 127 -12.17 28.59 -6.15
C ALA A 127 -11.33 28.92 -7.40
N VAL A 128 -11.81 29.94 -8.12
CA VAL A 128 -11.04 31.05 -8.70
C VAL A 128 -9.81 30.68 -9.55
N VAL A 129 -10.00 30.82 -10.88
CA VAL A 129 -8.93 31.03 -11.85
C VAL A 129 -8.01 32.19 -11.40
N HIS A 130 -6.77 31.86 -11.05
CA HIS A 130 -5.69 32.82 -10.90
C HIS A 130 -4.48 32.31 -11.67
N GLU A 131 -4.43 32.72 -12.93
CA GLU A 131 -3.29 32.55 -13.83
C GLU A 131 -2.20 33.54 -13.42
N CYS A 132 -1.05 33.04 -13.00
CA CYS A 132 0.20 33.80 -12.92
C CYS A 132 1.14 33.24 -14.00
N GLU A 133 1.48 34.04 -15.00
CA GLU A 133 2.85 34.57 -15.11
C GLU A 133 2.98 35.69 -16.17
N ARG A 134 3.23 36.86 -15.62
CA ARG A 134 4.03 38.01 -16.09
C ARG A 134 5.00 37.74 -17.26
N GLU A 135 4.82 38.45 -18.38
CA GLU A 135 5.88 39.29 -18.98
C GLU A 135 5.30 40.34 -19.94
N LYS A 136 5.73 41.60 -19.75
CA LYS A 136 5.23 42.80 -20.46
C LYS A 136 5.94 42.96 -21.80
N THR A 137 5.21 42.84 -22.90
CA THR A 137 5.64 43.39 -24.21
C THR A 137 4.46 44.15 -24.84
N PRO A 138 4.65 45.40 -25.32
CA PRO A 138 3.54 46.27 -25.72
C PRO A 138 2.97 45.96 -27.11
N CYS A 139 1.66 46.25 -27.22
CA CYS A 139 0.71 45.91 -28.29
C CYS A 139 1.13 46.28 -29.72
N ARG A 140 0.84 45.36 -30.67
CA ARG A 140 0.70 45.64 -32.11
C ARG A 140 -0.69 45.17 -32.58
N PRO A 141 -1.42 45.95 -33.42
CA PRO A 141 -2.85 45.73 -33.72
C PRO A 141 -3.13 44.49 -34.60
N PRO A 142 -4.39 43.99 -34.58
CA PRO A 142 -4.76 42.69 -35.17
C PRO A 142 -4.90 42.75 -36.70
N GLN A 143 -4.46 41.69 -37.39
CA GLN A 143 -4.87 41.41 -38.77
C GLN A 143 -5.70 40.11 -38.87
N PRO A 144 -6.64 40.05 -39.82
CA PRO A 144 -7.73 39.08 -39.81
C PRO A 144 -7.47 37.84 -40.69
N ARG A 145 -8.09 36.73 -40.26
CA ARG A 145 -8.53 35.53 -41.00
C ARG A 145 -7.52 34.82 -41.91
N GLN A 146 -7.27 33.55 -41.58
CA GLN A 146 -7.52 32.45 -42.53
C GLN A 146 -7.74 31.14 -41.77
N GLU A 147 -9.01 30.71 -41.68
CA GLU A 147 -9.34 29.30 -41.47
C GLU A 147 -8.84 28.53 -42.69
N SER A 148 -8.04 27.48 -42.46
CA SER A 148 -7.77 26.46 -43.46
C SER A 148 -8.17 25.12 -42.85
N ILE A 149 -9.34 24.68 -43.30
CA ILE A 149 -9.83 23.31 -43.25
C ILE A 149 -8.96 22.51 -44.24
N ALA A 150 -8.41 21.38 -43.78
CA ALA A 150 -7.91 20.30 -44.64
C ALA A 150 -8.09 19.00 -43.84
N ASP A 151 -9.18 18.26 -44.12
CA ASP A 151 -9.25 17.06 -45.00
C ASP A 151 -8.79 15.82 -44.20
N ASP A 152 -9.73 15.01 -43.72
CA ASP A 152 -10.40 13.92 -44.46
C ASP A 152 -9.42 12.79 -44.79
N ASP A 153 -9.35 11.79 -43.89
CA ASP A 153 -8.89 10.41 -44.12
C ASP A 153 -8.66 9.75 -42.75
N GLY A 154 -9.22 8.60 -42.35
CA GLY A 154 -10.12 7.70 -43.04
C GLY A 154 -10.65 6.66 -42.04
N PHE A 155 -11.97 6.54 -41.95
CA PHE A 155 -12.61 5.35 -41.38
C PHE A 155 -13.08 4.49 -42.55
N THR A 156 -12.42 3.34 -42.75
CA THR A 156 -12.80 2.35 -43.75
C THR A 156 -14.08 1.61 -43.36
N GLU A 157 -15.11 1.75 -44.21
CA GLU A 157 -16.39 1.04 -44.18
C GLU A 157 -16.20 -0.48 -44.42
N VAL A 158 -16.68 -1.33 -43.51
CA VAL A 158 -16.77 -2.79 -43.70
C VAL A 158 -18.18 -3.18 -44.17
N LYS A 159 -18.30 -3.65 -45.42
CA LYS A 159 -19.57 -4.18 -45.96
C LYS A 159 -19.78 -5.62 -45.51
N SER A 160 -20.79 -5.83 -44.66
CA SER A 160 -21.31 -7.15 -44.29
C SER A 160 -22.09 -7.77 -45.45
N GLY A 161 -21.45 -8.71 -46.17
CA GLY A 161 -22.08 -9.51 -47.21
C GLY A 161 -22.95 -10.63 -46.63
N GLY A 162 -24.25 -10.40 -46.54
CA GLY A 162 -25.26 -11.40 -46.19
C GLY A 162 -25.53 -12.38 -47.34
N ARG A 163 -25.25 -13.65 -47.06
CA ARG A 163 -25.35 -14.84 -47.92
C ARG A 163 -26.80 -15.12 -48.35
N HIS A 164 -27.02 -15.35 -49.65
CA HIS A 164 -28.26 -15.91 -50.20
C HIS A 164 -27.98 -17.35 -50.68
N ARG A 165 -28.59 -18.34 -50.03
CA ARG A 165 -29.10 -19.57 -50.66
C ARG A 165 -29.89 -20.40 -49.66
#